data_AF-A0A832UDU0-F1
#
_entry.id   AF-A0A832UDU0-F1
#
_cell.length_a   1.000
_cell.length_b   1.000
_cell.length_c   1.000
_cell.angle_alpha   90.00
_cell.angle_beta   90.00
_cell.angle_gamma   90.00
#
_symmetry.space_group_name_H-M   'P 1'
#
loop_
_entity.id
_entity.type
_entity.pdbx_description
1 polymer ?
#
loop_
_entity_poly.entity_id
_entity_poly.type
_entity_poly.pdbx_seq_one_letter_code
_entity_poly.pdbx_strand_id
1 'polypeptide(L)'
;MLLDKNPLTIKLHEYQRHEIIQAFPQINTQKQIPLIFWNYLDGRPEKFYSDEIFHIALSTLNQFLKKYPDQMANFLIEENNEFNIALRQLIDINSLPINDDILPKDDLDLIKFCDNTILPSYLKLVEGVFHVIINPIIAFIQLENGKPINDLPLFDQIEKLKYQYAILTESVSRTMRNGIAHGGVIFRNNDITFIDKKGKKETYRIQDVIPIFDNLLDACNAIVLAFLLLYHENHVFFKNNNISLPITIIYEELKSELKSPGWEIKGCLESQTFNGRSQLNIFTSNSFRDKSRLVYHVIRTMHITNIYAPSYDRYFLKINSKHYLNGFISFNGIKIRELQSELSDDNVSKYFSAIESPLIWHRDLPFSKFYTYAATLLSAIKVVFPLEFQKIKKKNFNYFIEPRFIEVSTERYINRARVSIIIHTHPNIKIDDLIRRNIEKILKKSIRFARKDISYFSLSKYLPISFIHINVLTKDFRKRKIGYPGLIPELICTIEHDKTKKVKLRDIATGIPEVIRDIRLVWNKRSGYPKDL
;
A
#
# COMPACT_ATOMS: atom_id res chain seq x y z
N MET A 1 17.76 -1.18 -22.75
CA MET A 1 17.18 -0.59 -23.97
C MET A 1 16.37 0.68 -23.64
N LEU A 2 16.21 1.61 -24.60
CA LEU A 2 15.49 2.89 -24.51
C LEU A 2 14.00 2.72 -24.13
N LEU A 3 13.41 1.58 -24.51
CA LEU A 3 12.02 1.24 -24.20
C LEU A 3 11.88 0.59 -22.81
N ASP A 4 12.86 -0.18 -22.34
CA ASP A 4 12.83 -0.77 -20.99
C ASP A 4 12.74 0.33 -19.92
N LYS A 5 13.60 1.33 -20.05
CA LYS A 5 13.83 2.33 -19.02
C LYS A 5 13.39 3.70 -19.51
N ASN A 6 12.38 4.28 -18.85
CA ASN A 6 11.99 5.66 -19.09
C ASN A 6 13.05 6.62 -18.49
N PRO A 7 13.68 7.50 -19.28
CA PRO A 7 14.71 8.43 -18.78
C PRO A 7 14.26 9.31 -17.62
N LEU A 8 12.95 9.62 -17.51
CA LEU A 8 12.40 10.46 -16.44
C LEU A 8 12.25 9.71 -15.11
N THR A 9 12.05 8.40 -15.14
CA THR A 9 11.73 7.60 -13.94
C THR A 9 12.77 6.53 -13.65
N ILE A 10 13.78 6.33 -14.51
CA ILE A 10 14.86 5.35 -14.32
C ILE A 10 15.50 5.43 -12.92
N LYS A 11 15.91 6.63 -12.49
CA LYS A 11 16.51 6.85 -11.17
C LYS A 11 15.56 6.55 -10.02
N LEU A 12 14.26 6.81 -10.22
CA LEU A 12 13.22 6.49 -9.25
C LEU A 12 13.07 4.97 -9.14
N HIS A 13 12.90 4.28 -10.26
CA HIS A 13 12.71 2.83 -10.27
C HIS A 13 13.95 2.11 -9.73
N GLU A 14 15.15 2.58 -10.06
CA GLU A 14 16.40 2.03 -9.51
C GLU A 14 16.50 2.23 -7.99
N TYR A 15 16.12 3.40 -7.48
CA TYR A 15 16.03 3.63 -6.04
C TYR A 15 15.00 2.71 -5.37
N GLN A 16 13.79 2.63 -5.94
CA GLN A 16 12.72 1.78 -5.40
C GLN A 16 13.13 0.31 -5.37
N ARG A 17 13.71 -0.21 -6.45
CA ARG A 17 14.21 -1.59 -6.50
C ARG A 17 15.32 -1.83 -5.47
N HIS A 18 16.22 -0.87 -5.27
CA HIS A 18 17.25 -0.99 -4.25
C HIS A 18 16.66 -1.12 -2.84
N GLU A 19 15.67 -0.29 -2.50
CA GLU A 19 14.98 -0.35 -1.21
C GLU A 19 14.16 -1.64 -1.05
N ILE A 20 13.53 -2.13 -2.14
CA ILE A 20 12.83 -3.42 -2.16
C ILE A 20 13.79 -4.57 -1.81
N ILE A 21 15.00 -4.60 -2.38
CA ILE A 21 16.01 -5.63 -2.05
C ILE A 21 16.39 -5.56 -0.58
N GLN A 22 16.55 -4.36 -0.02
CA GLN A 22 16.91 -4.20 1.39
C GLN A 22 15.80 -4.70 2.32
N ALA A 23 14.52 -4.45 1.97
CA ALA A 23 13.39 -4.88 2.77
C ALA A 23 13.07 -6.37 2.62
N PHE A 24 13.27 -6.93 1.43
CA PHE A 24 12.98 -8.32 1.09
C PHE A 24 14.24 -9.02 0.57
N PRO A 25 15.21 -9.36 1.45
CA PRO A 25 16.50 -9.93 1.05
C PRO A 25 16.40 -11.32 0.39
N GLN A 26 15.23 -11.97 0.49
CA GLN A 26 14.94 -13.26 -0.13
C GLN A 26 14.75 -13.15 -1.66
N ILE A 27 14.48 -11.93 -2.17
CA ILE A 27 14.34 -11.65 -3.59
C ILE A 27 15.67 -11.90 -4.32
N ASN A 28 15.64 -12.78 -5.32
CA ASN A 28 16.79 -13.06 -6.16
C ASN A 28 17.14 -11.84 -7.05
N THR A 29 18.29 -11.21 -6.78
CA THR A 29 18.76 -10.02 -7.50
C THR A 29 19.21 -10.27 -8.94
N GLN A 30 19.29 -11.53 -9.39
CA GLN A 30 19.60 -11.87 -10.79
C GLN A 30 18.43 -11.59 -11.74
N LYS A 31 17.23 -11.28 -11.22
CA LYS A 31 16.03 -10.98 -12.01
C LYS A 31 15.66 -9.51 -11.91
N GLN A 32 14.86 -9.04 -12.87
CA GLN A 32 14.19 -7.75 -12.74
C GLN A 32 13.21 -7.82 -11.57
N ILE A 33 13.41 -6.92 -10.61
CA ILE A 33 12.60 -6.83 -9.39
C ILE A 33 11.31 -6.06 -9.73
N PRO A 34 10.13 -6.68 -9.53
CA PRO A 34 8.85 -6.03 -9.73
C PRO A 34 8.68 -4.79 -8.87
N LEU A 35 8.15 -3.71 -9.43
CA LEU A 35 7.89 -2.48 -8.68
C LEU A 35 6.64 -2.55 -7.80
N ILE A 36 5.75 -3.53 -8.02
CA ILE A 36 4.58 -3.75 -7.16
C ILE A 36 4.94 -3.91 -5.67
N PHE A 37 6.12 -4.46 -5.35
CA PHE A 37 6.61 -4.57 -3.97
C PHE A 37 6.81 -3.20 -3.29
N TRP A 38 7.01 -2.12 -4.06
CA TRP A 38 7.12 -0.76 -3.52
C TRP A 38 5.86 -0.33 -2.75
N ASN A 39 4.69 -0.84 -3.13
CA ASN A 39 3.43 -0.55 -2.42
C ASN A 39 3.51 -1.01 -0.96
N TYR A 40 4.23 -2.09 -0.65
CA TYR A 40 4.38 -2.58 0.71
C TYR A 40 5.45 -1.84 1.53
N LEU A 41 6.19 -0.90 0.91
CA LEU A 41 7.15 -0.04 1.62
C LEU A 41 6.61 1.37 1.84
N ASP A 42 5.92 1.92 0.83
CA ASP A 42 5.47 3.32 0.83
C ASP A 42 3.96 3.48 0.61
N GLY A 43 3.32 2.48 -0.03
CA GLY A 43 1.89 2.46 -0.30
C GLY A 43 1.04 2.31 0.96
N ARG A 44 -0.13 2.94 0.97
CA ARG A 44 -1.04 2.93 2.12
C ARG A 44 -2.41 2.47 1.62
N PRO A 45 -2.99 1.42 2.22
CA PRO A 45 -2.60 0.78 3.48
C PRO A 45 -1.56 -0.34 3.39
N GLU A 46 -1.13 -0.75 2.20
CA GLU A 46 -0.35 -1.98 1.97
C GLU A 46 0.86 -2.12 2.89
N LYS A 47 1.60 -1.02 3.14
CA LYS A 47 2.77 -1.03 4.03
C LYS A 47 2.50 -1.36 5.50
N PHE A 48 1.23 -1.33 5.92
CA PHE A 48 0.82 -1.67 7.29
C PHE A 48 0.57 -3.17 7.47
N TYR A 49 0.85 -3.99 6.45
CA TYR A 49 0.72 -5.44 6.52
C TYR A 49 1.31 -6.05 7.81
N SER A 50 0.71 -7.15 8.26
CA SER A 50 1.21 -7.89 9.42
C SER A 50 2.44 -8.72 9.05
N ASP A 51 3.59 -8.32 9.59
CA ASP A 51 4.89 -8.98 9.36
C ASP A 51 4.90 -10.45 9.79
N GLU A 52 4.26 -10.74 10.93
CA GLU A 52 4.16 -12.10 11.46
C GLU A 52 3.31 -13.00 10.55
N ILE A 53 2.14 -12.51 10.11
CA ILE A 53 1.26 -13.23 9.17
C ILE A 53 1.98 -13.45 7.84
N PHE A 54 2.72 -12.46 7.36
CA PHE A 54 3.49 -12.56 6.13
C PHE A 54 4.51 -13.70 6.20
N HIS A 55 5.32 -13.76 7.27
CA HIS A 55 6.32 -14.81 7.44
C HIS A 55 5.71 -16.20 7.59
N ILE A 56 4.62 -16.33 8.36
CA ILE A 56 3.89 -17.59 8.50
C ILE A 56 3.35 -18.04 7.14
N ALA A 57 2.62 -17.17 6.43
CA ALA A 57 2.04 -17.51 5.12
C ALA A 57 3.11 -17.90 4.09
N LEU A 58 4.20 -17.13 3.98
CA LEU A 58 5.27 -17.41 3.03
C LEU A 58 5.98 -18.74 3.32
N SER A 59 6.30 -19.01 4.59
CA SER A 59 6.97 -20.25 4.98
C SER A 59 6.10 -21.48 4.73
N THR A 60 4.82 -21.41 5.09
CA THR A 60 3.84 -22.48 4.87
C THR A 60 3.61 -22.75 3.38
N LEU A 61 3.42 -21.70 2.56
CA LEU A 61 3.24 -21.85 1.11
C LEU A 61 4.48 -22.46 0.44
N ASN A 62 5.68 -22.03 0.82
CA ASN A 62 6.92 -22.61 0.31
C ASN A 62 7.10 -24.09 0.73
N GLN A 63 6.67 -24.46 1.94
CA GLN A 63 6.68 -25.85 2.40
C GLN A 63 5.73 -26.71 1.55
N PHE A 64 4.50 -26.24 1.32
CA PHE A 64 3.53 -26.97 0.51
C PHE A 64 3.95 -27.09 -0.95
N LEU A 65 4.50 -26.03 -1.54
CA LEU A 65 5.03 -26.08 -2.90
C LEU A 65 6.13 -27.15 -3.05
N LYS A 66 7.01 -27.30 -2.05
CA LYS A 66 8.05 -28.33 -2.06
C LYS A 66 7.50 -29.75 -1.88
N LYS A 67 6.45 -29.91 -1.07
CA LYS A 67 5.90 -31.23 -0.71
C LYS A 67 4.89 -31.76 -1.73
N TYR A 68 4.10 -30.86 -2.34
CA TYR A 68 2.99 -31.17 -3.22
C TYR A 68 3.00 -30.27 -4.48
N PRO A 69 4.08 -30.28 -5.28
CA PRO A 69 4.24 -29.36 -6.41
C PRO A 69 3.11 -29.49 -7.44
N ASP A 70 2.79 -30.71 -7.87
CA ASP A 70 1.81 -30.94 -8.94
C ASP A 70 0.40 -30.56 -8.49
N GLN A 71 0.04 -30.89 -7.24
CA GLN A 71 -1.25 -30.51 -6.66
C GLN A 71 -1.37 -28.99 -6.52
N MET A 72 -0.29 -28.31 -6.10
CA MET A 72 -0.25 -26.85 -5.98
C MET A 72 -0.39 -26.19 -7.34
N ALA A 73 0.24 -26.75 -8.38
CA ALA A 73 0.09 -26.24 -9.74
C ALA A 73 -1.35 -26.33 -10.23
N ASN A 74 -1.97 -27.50 -10.13
CA ASN A 74 -3.36 -27.70 -10.55
C ASN A 74 -4.32 -26.78 -9.79
N PHE A 75 -4.16 -26.71 -8.46
CA PHE A 75 -4.98 -25.85 -7.61
C PHE A 75 -4.92 -24.38 -8.04
N LEU A 76 -3.72 -23.85 -8.27
CA LEU A 76 -3.56 -22.44 -8.66
C LEU A 76 -4.09 -22.14 -10.07
N ILE A 77 -4.07 -23.12 -10.97
CA ILE A 77 -4.66 -22.98 -12.31
C ILE A 77 -6.18 -22.92 -12.20
N GLU A 78 -6.78 -23.83 -11.44
CA GLU A 78 -8.23 -23.92 -11.23
C GLU A 78 -8.77 -22.66 -10.54
N GLU A 79 -8.10 -22.20 -9.49
CA GLU A 79 -8.54 -21.07 -8.66
C GLU A 79 -8.12 -19.69 -9.20
N ASN A 80 -7.41 -19.61 -10.32
CA ASN A 80 -6.83 -18.35 -10.82
C ASN A 80 -7.87 -17.23 -10.98
N ASN A 81 -9.10 -17.56 -11.41
CA ASN A 81 -10.17 -16.57 -11.57
C ASN A 81 -10.64 -16.00 -10.23
N GLU A 82 -10.84 -16.85 -9.21
CA GLU A 82 -11.22 -16.42 -7.88
C GLU A 82 -10.11 -15.57 -7.24
N PHE A 83 -8.85 -15.98 -7.39
CA PHE A 83 -7.69 -15.17 -7.00
C PHE A 83 -7.70 -13.79 -7.64
N ASN A 84 -7.96 -13.72 -8.94
CA ASN A 84 -8.04 -12.45 -9.67
C ASN A 84 -9.12 -11.52 -9.13
N ILE A 85 -10.29 -12.07 -8.81
CA ILE A 85 -11.41 -11.32 -8.23
C ILE A 85 -11.05 -10.83 -6.82
N ALA A 86 -10.53 -11.70 -5.96
CA ALA A 86 -10.13 -11.37 -4.61
C ALA A 86 -9.07 -10.25 -4.57
N LEU A 87 -8.06 -10.34 -5.42
CA LEU A 87 -7.01 -9.33 -5.53
C LEU A 87 -7.59 -7.98 -6.01
N ARG A 88 -8.53 -8.00 -6.96
CA ARG A 88 -9.19 -6.77 -7.42
C ARG A 88 -9.97 -6.11 -6.28
N GLN A 89 -10.72 -6.91 -5.53
CA GLN A 89 -11.47 -6.42 -4.38
C GLN A 89 -10.57 -5.85 -3.29
N LEU A 90 -9.41 -6.47 -3.03
CA LEU A 90 -8.42 -5.94 -2.09
C LEU A 90 -7.87 -4.60 -2.56
N ILE A 91 -7.52 -4.46 -3.84
CA ILE A 91 -7.04 -3.19 -4.42
C ILE A 91 -8.11 -2.10 -4.31
N ASP A 92 -9.38 -2.42 -4.60
CA ASP A 92 -10.48 -1.46 -4.43
C ASP A 92 -10.51 -0.94 -2.99
N ILE A 93 -10.42 -1.84 -2.00
CA ILE A 93 -10.45 -1.50 -0.58
C ILE A 93 -9.21 -0.70 -0.17
N ASN A 94 -8.02 -1.10 -0.64
CA ASN A 94 -6.78 -0.38 -0.40
C ASN A 94 -6.82 1.04 -0.96
N SER A 95 -7.49 1.25 -2.10
CA SER A 95 -7.63 2.56 -2.73
C SER A 95 -8.55 3.53 -1.99
N LEU A 96 -9.32 3.06 -1.00
CA LEU A 96 -10.22 3.91 -0.23
C LEU A 96 -9.43 4.91 0.65
N PRO A 97 -9.79 6.20 0.64
CA PRO A 97 -9.08 7.23 1.41
C PRO A 97 -9.13 7.00 2.92
N ILE A 98 -10.17 6.29 3.38
CA ILE A 98 -10.47 5.99 4.79
C ILE A 98 -9.34 5.28 5.53
N ASN A 99 -8.42 4.63 4.81
CA ASN A 99 -7.43 3.71 5.39
C ASN A 99 -6.32 4.41 6.19
N ASP A 100 -6.06 5.71 5.96
CA ASP A 100 -5.06 6.50 6.71
C ASP A 100 -5.62 7.85 7.18
N ASP A 101 -6.93 7.89 7.43
CA ASP A 101 -7.64 9.09 7.90
C ASP A 101 -7.86 9.11 9.42
N ILE A 102 -8.13 10.32 9.92
CA ILE A 102 -8.46 10.57 11.34
C ILE A 102 -9.94 10.22 11.55
N LEU A 103 -10.24 9.62 12.70
CA LEU A 103 -11.62 9.26 13.05
C LEU A 103 -12.47 10.52 13.31
N PRO A 104 -13.77 10.49 12.96
CA PRO A 104 -14.73 11.49 13.40
C PRO A 104 -14.75 11.60 14.93
N LYS A 105 -14.91 12.83 15.43
CA LYS A 105 -15.00 13.11 16.89
C LYS A 105 -16.43 13.07 17.41
N ASP A 106 -17.39 13.34 16.55
CA ASP A 106 -18.82 13.28 16.89
C ASP A 106 -19.30 11.83 16.83
N ASP A 107 -20.06 11.41 17.84
CA ASP A 107 -20.51 10.02 17.98
C ASP A 107 -21.42 9.59 16.82
N LEU A 108 -22.29 10.48 16.33
CA LEU A 108 -23.20 10.17 15.22
C LEU A 108 -22.41 10.01 13.92
N ASP A 109 -21.42 10.88 13.67
CA ASP A 109 -20.55 10.77 12.50
C ASP A 109 -19.68 9.52 12.56
N LEU A 110 -19.21 9.13 13.76
CA LEU A 110 -18.47 7.89 13.95
C LEU A 110 -19.35 6.66 13.68
N ILE A 111 -20.61 6.67 14.14
CA ILE A 111 -21.58 5.61 13.83
C ILE A 111 -21.81 5.52 12.32
N LYS A 112 -22.07 6.66 11.65
CA LYS A 112 -22.26 6.70 10.19
C LYS A 112 -21.01 6.23 9.43
N PHE A 113 -19.82 6.57 9.91
CA PHE A 113 -18.57 6.11 9.32
C PHE A 113 -18.43 4.59 9.46
N CYS A 114 -18.76 4.02 10.62
CA CYS A 114 -18.74 2.58 10.79
C CYS A 114 -19.77 1.89 9.89
N ASP A 115 -21.02 2.36 9.88
CA ASP A 115 -22.13 1.75 9.13
C ASP A 115 -21.95 1.82 7.62
N ASN A 116 -21.60 3.01 7.08
CA ASN A 116 -21.54 3.21 5.64
C ASN A 116 -20.22 2.77 5.01
N THR A 117 -19.18 2.52 5.82
CA THR A 117 -17.83 2.34 5.30
C THR A 117 -17.14 1.14 5.92
N ILE A 118 -16.95 1.11 7.24
CA ILE A 118 -16.16 0.05 7.88
C ILE A 118 -16.85 -1.32 7.80
N LEU A 119 -18.13 -1.42 8.17
CA LEU A 119 -18.84 -2.71 8.18
C LEU A 119 -18.99 -3.32 6.77
N PRO A 120 -19.37 -2.56 5.72
CA PRO A 120 -19.43 -3.09 4.36
C PRO A 120 -18.05 -3.51 3.84
N SER A 121 -17.00 -2.72 4.09
CA SER A 121 -15.63 -3.08 3.70
C SER A 121 -15.11 -4.30 4.45
N TYR A 122 -15.43 -4.44 5.74
CA TYR A 122 -15.11 -5.64 6.52
C TYR A 122 -15.80 -6.88 5.93
N LEU A 123 -17.09 -6.80 5.61
CA LEU A 123 -17.81 -7.93 4.99
C LEU A 123 -17.17 -8.32 3.65
N LYS A 124 -16.87 -7.33 2.79
CA LYS A 124 -16.19 -7.55 1.51
C LYS A 124 -14.81 -8.18 1.69
N LEU A 125 -14.03 -7.75 2.69
CA LEU A 125 -12.74 -8.39 3.02
C LEU A 125 -12.91 -9.84 3.45
N VAL A 126 -13.84 -10.13 4.37
CA VAL A 126 -14.02 -11.48 4.90
C VAL A 126 -14.46 -12.45 3.81
N GLU A 127 -15.48 -12.09 3.03
CA GLU A 127 -16.11 -13.00 2.06
C GLU A 127 -15.40 -13.04 0.72
N GLY A 128 -14.99 -11.87 0.21
CA GLY A 128 -14.49 -11.74 -1.15
C GLY A 128 -12.97 -11.73 -1.27
N VAL A 129 -12.23 -11.52 -0.17
CA VAL A 129 -10.76 -11.47 -0.19
C VAL A 129 -10.17 -12.57 0.66
N PHE A 130 -10.36 -12.50 1.98
CA PHE A 130 -9.76 -13.38 2.96
C PHE A 130 -10.05 -14.84 2.68
N HIS A 131 -11.33 -15.20 2.46
CA HIS A 131 -11.77 -16.55 2.13
C HIS A 131 -11.00 -17.18 0.96
N VAL A 132 -10.74 -16.40 -0.10
CA VAL A 132 -10.08 -16.89 -1.30
C VAL A 132 -8.57 -17.02 -1.07
N ILE A 133 -7.93 -15.98 -0.54
CA ILE A 133 -6.47 -15.97 -0.39
C ILE A 133 -5.95 -16.94 0.67
N ILE A 134 -6.79 -17.30 1.64
CA ILE A 134 -6.42 -18.29 2.67
C ILE A 134 -6.63 -19.73 2.17
N ASN A 135 -7.48 -19.95 1.15
CA ASN A 135 -7.88 -21.27 0.69
C ASN A 135 -6.69 -22.21 0.35
N PRO A 136 -5.60 -21.76 -0.32
CA PRO A 136 -4.45 -22.64 -0.56
C PRO A 136 -3.85 -23.19 0.72
N ILE A 137 -3.68 -22.35 1.75
CA ILE A 137 -3.11 -22.81 3.01
C ILE A 137 -4.00 -23.90 3.62
N ILE A 138 -5.32 -23.72 3.59
CA ILE A 138 -6.26 -24.71 4.13
C ILE A 138 -6.30 -25.98 3.29
N ALA A 139 -6.40 -25.87 1.97
CA ALA A 139 -6.43 -26.99 1.03
C ALA A 139 -5.24 -27.93 1.28
N PHE A 140 -4.04 -27.37 1.41
CA PHE A 140 -2.84 -28.17 1.62
C PHE A 140 -2.68 -28.70 3.05
N ILE A 141 -3.23 -28.01 4.07
CA ILE A 141 -3.39 -28.61 5.42
C ILE A 141 -4.34 -29.82 5.37
N GLN A 142 -5.41 -29.77 4.57
CA GLN A 142 -6.31 -30.93 4.42
C GLN A 142 -5.59 -32.11 3.80
N LEU A 143 -4.82 -31.84 2.75
CA LEU A 143 -4.02 -32.85 2.06
C LEU A 143 -2.97 -33.48 2.99
N GLU A 144 -2.29 -32.69 3.83
CA GLU A 144 -1.36 -33.21 4.84
C GLU A 144 -2.05 -34.15 5.85
N ASN A 145 -3.32 -33.89 6.16
CA ASN A 145 -4.12 -34.71 7.07
C ASN A 145 -4.80 -35.90 6.36
N GLY A 146 -4.43 -36.21 5.11
CA GLY A 146 -5.00 -37.31 4.33
C GLY A 146 -6.44 -37.08 3.88
N LYS A 147 -6.91 -35.83 3.90
CA LYS A 147 -8.24 -35.46 3.42
C LYS A 147 -8.14 -34.89 2.00
N PRO A 148 -9.15 -35.10 1.14
CA PRO A 148 -9.17 -34.49 -0.18
C PRO A 148 -9.23 -32.96 -0.08
N ILE A 149 -8.72 -32.29 -1.11
CA ILE A 149 -8.87 -30.84 -1.27
C ILE A 149 -10.33 -30.59 -1.63
N ASN A 150 -11.10 -30.16 -0.63
CA ASN A 150 -12.49 -29.76 -0.82
C ASN A 150 -12.64 -28.30 -0.43
N ASP A 151 -13.44 -27.58 -1.21
CA ASP A 151 -13.93 -26.27 -0.80
C ASP A 151 -14.79 -26.42 0.44
N LEU A 152 -14.30 -25.82 1.52
CA LEU A 152 -15.02 -25.75 2.77
C LEU A 152 -15.67 -24.39 2.93
N PRO A 153 -16.83 -24.31 3.59
CA PRO A 153 -17.36 -23.04 4.05
C PRO A 153 -16.30 -22.28 4.87
N LEU A 154 -16.20 -20.96 4.67
CA LEU A 154 -15.24 -20.08 5.35
C LEU A 154 -15.06 -20.33 6.85
N PHE A 155 -16.14 -20.60 7.60
CA PHE A 155 -16.01 -20.80 9.04
C PHE A 155 -15.49 -22.18 9.43
N ASP A 156 -15.68 -23.19 8.58
CA ASP A 156 -15.05 -24.49 8.77
C ASP A 156 -13.55 -24.42 8.44
N GLN A 157 -13.18 -23.57 7.48
CA GLN A 157 -11.80 -23.21 7.19
C GLN A 157 -11.12 -22.51 8.39
N ILE A 158 -11.78 -21.49 8.96
CA ILE A 158 -11.27 -20.74 10.12
C ILE A 158 -11.06 -21.66 11.34
N GLU A 159 -12.02 -22.53 11.65
CA GLU A 159 -11.89 -23.44 12.79
C GLU A 159 -10.71 -24.41 12.63
N LYS A 160 -10.40 -24.85 11.40
CA LYS A 160 -9.21 -25.67 11.15
C LYS A 160 -7.91 -24.91 11.40
N LEU A 161 -7.85 -23.65 11.01
CA LEU A 161 -6.65 -22.83 11.18
C LEU A 161 -6.38 -22.45 12.63
N LYS A 162 -7.40 -22.33 13.48
CA LYS A 162 -7.24 -21.91 14.89
C LYS A 162 -6.28 -22.75 15.72
N TYR A 163 -6.07 -24.02 15.36
CA TYR A 163 -5.17 -24.90 16.14
C TYR A 163 -3.69 -24.66 15.85
N GLN A 164 -3.32 -24.35 14.61
CA GLN A 164 -1.91 -24.27 14.18
C GLN A 164 -1.52 -22.87 13.70
N TYR A 165 -2.49 -22.08 13.22
CA TYR A 165 -2.31 -20.80 12.56
C TYR A 165 -3.34 -19.77 13.06
N ALA A 166 -3.62 -19.76 14.37
CA ALA A 166 -4.65 -18.92 14.97
C ALA A 166 -4.56 -17.45 14.54
N ILE A 167 -3.34 -16.92 14.46
CA ILE A 167 -3.07 -15.54 14.08
C ILE A 167 -3.58 -15.16 12.68
N LEU A 168 -3.66 -16.11 11.74
CA LEU A 168 -4.21 -15.86 10.40
C LEU A 168 -5.71 -15.53 10.47
N THR A 169 -6.40 -15.96 11.54
CA THR A 169 -7.87 -15.88 11.65
C THR A 169 -8.36 -14.97 12.77
N GLU A 170 -7.46 -14.40 13.57
CA GLU A 170 -7.80 -13.66 14.79
C GLU A 170 -8.75 -12.48 14.53
N SER A 171 -8.60 -11.82 13.38
CA SER A 171 -9.42 -10.65 13.00
C SER A 171 -10.74 -11.02 12.32
N VAL A 172 -11.09 -12.31 12.23
CA VAL A 172 -12.32 -12.77 11.58
C VAL A 172 -13.33 -13.27 12.61
N SER A 173 -14.35 -12.44 12.90
CA SER A 173 -15.50 -12.85 13.73
C SER A 173 -16.66 -13.36 12.90
N ARG A 174 -17.11 -14.60 13.22
CA ARG A 174 -18.31 -15.23 12.66
C ARG A 174 -19.58 -14.47 12.99
N THR A 175 -19.74 -14.06 14.24
CA THR A 175 -20.94 -13.37 14.69
C THR A 175 -21.02 -11.97 14.10
N MET A 176 -19.90 -11.25 14.03
CA MET A 176 -19.83 -9.95 13.37
C MET A 176 -20.19 -10.06 11.88
N ARG A 177 -19.54 -10.96 11.13
CA ARG A 177 -19.83 -11.20 9.72
C ARG A 177 -21.31 -11.52 9.50
N ASN A 178 -21.85 -12.49 10.23
CA ASN A 178 -23.24 -12.91 10.06
C ASN A 178 -24.23 -11.80 10.44
N GLY A 179 -23.93 -11.03 11.48
CA GLY A 179 -24.73 -9.87 11.87
C GLY A 179 -24.79 -8.84 10.74
N ILE A 180 -23.65 -8.49 10.14
CA ILE A 180 -23.61 -7.55 9.01
C ILE A 180 -24.38 -8.11 7.80
N ALA A 181 -24.09 -9.35 7.39
CA ALA A 181 -24.68 -9.97 6.20
C ALA A 181 -26.21 -10.17 6.28
N HIS A 182 -26.77 -10.21 7.48
CA HIS A 182 -28.21 -10.44 7.69
C HIS A 182 -28.93 -9.23 8.31
N GLY A 183 -28.27 -8.07 8.38
CA GLY A 183 -28.86 -6.85 8.95
C GLY A 183 -29.06 -6.90 10.47
N GLY A 184 -28.45 -7.87 11.16
CA GLY A 184 -28.46 -8.02 12.61
C GLY A 184 -27.46 -7.08 13.31
N VAL A 185 -27.42 -5.81 12.92
CA VAL A 185 -26.52 -4.79 13.51
C VAL A 185 -27.35 -3.78 14.29
N ILE A 186 -27.07 -3.63 15.58
CA ILE A 186 -27.73 -2.66 16.46
C ILE A 186 -26.70 -1.65 16.95
N PHE A 187 -26.89 -0.39 16.55
CA PHE A 187 -26.10 0.73 17.07
C PHE A 187 -26.71 1.25 18.37
N ARG A 188 -25.84 1.48 19.34
CA ARG A 188 -26.13 2.14 20.62
C ARG A 188 -25.13 3.27 20.81
N ASN A 189 -25.26 4.04 21.89
CA ASN A 189 -24.47 5.25 22.10
C ASN A 189 -22.95 5.04 21.94
N ASN A 190 -22.39 3.94 22.49
CA ASN A 190 -20.94 3.66 22.42
C ASN A 190 -20.59 2.28 21.85
N ASP A 191 -21.58 1.42 21.60
CA ASP A 191 -21.41 0.02 21.25
C ASP A 191 -22.20 -0.38 20.00
N ILE A 192 -21.65 -1.35 19.29
CA ILE A 192 -22.30 -2.03 18.16
C ILE A 192 -22.52 -3.48 18.59
N THR A 193 -23.76 -3.93 18.54
CA THR A 193 -24.13 -5.32 18.82
C THR A 193 -24.45 -6.04 17.52
N PHE A 194 -23.74 -7.13 17.25
CA PHE A 194 -23.95 -8.02 16.13
C PHE A 194 -24.74 -9.25 16.59
N ILE A 195 -25.81 -9.58 15.87
CA ILE A 195 -26.69 -10.72 16.16
C ILE A 195 -26.64 -11.68 14.98
N ASP A 196 -26.15 -12.89 15.24
CA ASP A 196 -26.19 -13.99 14.27
C ASP A 196 -27.62 -14.51 14.08
N LYS A 197 -27.90 -15.20 12.97
CA LYS A 197 -29.14 -15.94 12.69
C LYS A 197 -29.55 -16.88 13.82
N LYS A 198 -28.59 -17.44 14.56
CA LYS A 198 -28.82 -18.33 15.71
C LYS A 198 -29.07 -17.58 17.03
N GLY A 199 -29.16 -16.25 17.00
CA GLY A 199 -29.37 -15.41 18.18
C GLY A 199 -28.12 -15.17 19.04
N LYS A 200 -26.94 -15.70 18.65
CA LYS A 200 -25.67 -15.39 19.31
C LYS A 200 -25.34 -13.91 19.13
N LYS A 201 -24.96 -13.24 20.22
CA LYS A 201 -24.65 -11.81 20.25
C LYS A 201 -23.17 -11.58 20.56
N GLU A 202 -22.56 -10.64 19.84
CA GLU A 202 -21.26 -10.08 20.19
C GLU A 202 -21.38 -8.56 20.18
N THR A 203 -20.87 -7.91 21.24
CA THR A 203 -20.95 -6.46 21.42
C THR A 203 -19.54 -5.90 21.52
N TYR A 204 -19.25 -4.88 20.71
CA TYR A 204 -17.97 -4.19 20.67
C TYR A 204 -18.20 -2.71 20.89
N ARG A 205 -17.22 -1.99 21.45
CA ARG A 205 -17.26 -0.52 21.37
C ARG A 205 -17.07 -0.12 19.91
N ILE A 206 -17.69 0.97 19.49
CA ILE A 206 -17.59 1.45 18.11
C ILE A 206 -16.11 1.65 17.70
N GLN A 207 -15.30 2.15 18.63
CA GLN A 207 -13.86 2.37 18.43
C GLN A 207 -13.06 1.06 18.28
N ASP A 208 -13.54 -0.06 18.82
CA ASP A 208 -12.85 -1.35 18.78
C ASP A 208 -13.12 -2.10 17.46
N VAL A 209 -14.23 -1.78 16.78
CA VAL A 209 -14.57 -2.38 15.48
C VAL A 209 -13.58 -1.98 14.37
N ILE A 210 -13.07 -0.74 14.43
CA ILE A 210 -12.16 -0.21 13.41
C ILE A 210 -10.80 -0.94 13.42
N PRO A 211 -10.15 -1.17 14.58
CA PRO A 211 -8.98 -2.03 14.68
C PRO A 211 -9.20 -3.45 14.14
N ILE A 212 -10.38 -4.06 14.35
CA ILE A 212 -10.68 -5.40 13.81
C ILE A 212 -10.63 -5.37 12.27
N PHE A 213 -11.23 -4.36 11.66
CA PHE A 213 -11.14 -4.14 10.22
C PHE A 213 -9.70 -3.89 9.75
N ASP A 214 -8.97 -3.00 10.42
CA ASP A 214 -7.59 -2.66 10.07
C ASP A 214 -6.67 -3.88 10.12
N ASN A 215 -6.78 -4.68 11.18
CA ASN A 215 -5.98 -5.89 11.36
C ASN A 215 -6.32 -6.95 10.30
N LEU A 216 -7.59 -7.10 9.92
CA LEU A 216 -7.98 -7.99 8.82
C LEU A 216 -7.39 -7.52 7.49
N LEU A 217 -7.43 -6.21 7.21
CA LEU A 217 -6.85 -5.64 6.00
C LEU A 217 -5.33 -5.85 5.97
N ASP A 218 -4.65 -5.67 7.09
CA ASP A 218 -3.21 -5.90 7.25
C ASP A 218 -2.85 -7.38 7.08
N ALA A 219 -3.71 -8.29 7.56
CA ALA A 219 -3.57 -9.73 7.35
C ALA A 219 -3.73 -10.10 5.86
N CYS A 220 -4.75 -9.57 5.18
CA CYS A 220 -4.96 -9.81 3.75
C CYS A 220 -3.78 -9.31 2.91
N ASN A 221 -3.30 -8.08 3.17
CA ASN A 221 -2.13 -7.55 2.50
C ASN A 221 -0.87 -8.39 2.76
N ALA A 222 -0.69 -8.90 3.98
CA ALA A 222 0.44 -9.78 4.33
C ALA A 222 0.41 -11.11 3.57
N ILE A 223 -0.76 -11.75 3.47
CA ILE A 223 -0.93 -13.01 2.72
C ILE A 223 -0.68 -12.77 1.22
N VAL A 224 -1.20 -11.69 0.65
CA VAL A 224 -0.96 -11.35 -0.77
C VAL A 224 0.52 -11.06 -1.04
N LEU A 225 1.21 -10.36 -0.13
CA LEU A 225 2.66 -10.17 -0.23
C LEU A 225 3.43 -11.50 -0.21
N ALA A 226 3.00 -12.46 0.62
CA ALA A 226 3.56 -13.81 0.62
C ALA A 226 3.37 -14.52 -0.72
N PHE A 227 2.18 -14.42 -1.34
CA PHE A 227 1.98 -14.95 -2.70
C PHE A 227 2.87 -14.26 -3.72
N LEU A 228 2.99 -12.92 -3.70
CA LEU A 228 3.85 -12.19 -4.64
C LEU A 228 5.30 -12.67 -4.56
N LEU A 229 5.83 -12.87 -3.35
CA LEU A 229 7.18 -13.42 -3.16
C LEU A 229 7.28 -14.88 -3.60
N LEU A 230 6.29 -15.72 -3.28
CA LEU A 230 6.22 -17.11 -3.74
C LEU A 230 6.34 -17.20 -5.28
N TYR A 231 5.52 -16.42 -6.00
CA TYR A 231 5.54 -16.33 -7.47
C TYR A 231 6.89 -15.86 -8.01
N HIS A 232 7.48 -14.83 -7.38
CA HIS A 232 8.74 -14.27 -7.82
C HIS A 232 9.92 -15.23 -7.62
N GLU A 233 10.01 -15.87 -6.46
CA GLU A 233 11.07 -16.81 -6.11
C GLU A 233 11.00 -18.05 -7.01
N ASN A 234 9.81 -18.63 -7.15
CA ASN A 234 9.59 -19.90 -7.85
C ASN A 234 9.15 -19.73 -9.32
N HIS A 235 9.46 -18.60 -9.97
CA HIS A 235 9.00 -18.30 -11.33
C HIS A 235 9.28 -19.39 -12.40
N VAL A 236 10.36 -20.17 -12.27
CA VAL A 236 10.69 -21.27 -13.21
C VAL A 236 9.64 -22.36 -13.07
N PHE A 237 9.29 -22.71 -11.84
CA PHE A 237 8.23 -23.67 -11.55
C PHE A 237 6.90 -23.20 -12.13
N PHE A 238 6.51 -21.95 -11.86
CA PHE A 238 5.26 -21.39 -12.37
C PHE A 238 5.21 -21.37 -13.90
N LYS A 239 6.32 -20.95 -14.56
CA LYS A 239 6.43 -20.94 -16.02
C LYS A 239 6.35 -22.36 -16.61
N ASN A 240 7.08 -23.32 -16.05
CA ASN A 240 7.12 -24.70 -16.55
C ASN A 240 5.78 -25.42 -16.41
N ASN A 241 4.97 -25.05 -15.41
CA ASN A 241 3.65 -25.60 -15.17
C ASN A 241 2.51 -24.76 -15.78
N ASN A 242 2.82 -23.79 -16.65
CA ASN A 242 1.85 -22.90 -17.30
C ASN A 242 0.91 -22.15 -16.33
N ILE A 243 1.39 -21.86 -15.12
CA ILE A 243 0.63 -21.09 -14.13
C ILE A 243 0.85 -19.62 -14.43
N SER A 244 -0.20 -18.94 -14.88
CA SER A 244 -0.16 -17.50 -15.14
C SER A 244 -0.23 -16.71 -13.84
N LEU A 245 0.40 -15.53 -13.85
CA LEU A 245 0.15 -14.55 -12.80
C LEU A 245 -1.28 -14.01 -12.96
N PRO A 246 -2.01 -13.83 -11.85
CA PRO A 246 -3.27 -13.10 -11.84
C PRO A 246 -3.15 -11.78 -12.61
N ILE A 247 -4.04 -11.52 -13.58
CA ILE A 247 -4.05 -10.30 -14.40
C ILE A 247 -4.09 -9.03 -13.55
N THR A 248 -4.70 -9.11 -12.37
CA THR A 248 -4.72 -8.01 -11.40
C THR A 248 -3.32 -7.63 -10.90
N ILE A 249 -2.43 -8.62 -10.67
CA ILE A 249 -1.02 -8.38 -10.29
C ILE A 249 -0.25 -7.79 -11.47
N ILE A 250 -0.45 -8.35 -12.67
CA ILE A 250 0.16 -7.82 -13.91
C ILE A 250 -0.24 -6.35 -14.09
N TYR A 251 -1.52 -6.01 -13.88
CA TYR A 251 -2.00 -4.63 -13.97
C TYR A 251 -1.27 -3.70 -12.99
N GLU A 252 -1.16 -4.06 -11.71
CA GLU A 252 -0.48 -3.20 -10.73
C GLU A 252 1.03 -3.07 -11.02
N GLU A 253 1.66 -4.10 -11.56
CA GLU A 253 3.05 -4.02 -12.03
C GLU A 253 3.19 -3.10 -13.24
N LEU A 254 2.33 -3.25 -14.26
CA LEU A 254 2.31 -2.36 -15.43
C LEU A 254 2.05 -0.92 -15.04
N LYS A 255 1.10 -0.69 -14.13
CA LYS A 255 0.79 0.62 -13.59
C LYS A 255 2.01 1.22 -12.90
N SER A 256 2.76 0.44 -12.13
CA SER A 256 3.98 0.89 -11.44
C SER A 256 5.13 1.18 -12.41
N GLU A 257 5.41 0.27 -13.36
CA GLU A 257 6.51 0.38 -14.32
C GLU A 257 6.28 1.43 -15.41
N LEU A 258 5.03 1.72 -15.75
CA LEU A 258 4.65 2.67 -16.80
C LEU A 258 4.25 4.05 -16.25
N LYS A 259 4.09 4.19 -14.93
CA LYS A 259 3.76 5.47 -14.31
C LYS A 259 4.83 6.49 -14.66
N SER A 260 4.40 7.58 -15.27
CA SER A 260 5.30 8.68 -15.57
C SER A 260 4.54 10.01 -15.62
N PRO A 261 5.23 11.15 -15.49
CA PRO A 261 4.56 12.45 -15.51
C PRO A 261 3.76 12.63 -16.80
N GLY A 262 2.43 12.61 -16.69
CA GLY A 262 1.51 12.75 -17.81
C GLY A 262 1.09 11.45 -18.53
N TRP A 263 1.45 10.27 -18.03
CA TRP A 263 0.99 8.96 -18.52
C TRP A 263 0.75 7.97 -17.38
N GLU A 264 -0.41 7.33 -17.38
CA GLU A 264 -0.81 6.40 -16.33
C GLU A 264 -1.73 5.30 -16.90
N ILE A 265 -1.52 4.06 -16.45
CA ILE A 265 -2.43 2.95 -16.72
C ILE A 265 -3.57 2.99 -15.69
N LYS A 266 -4.81 3.02 -16.18
CA LYS A 266 -6.04 3.11 -15.37
C LYS A 266 -6.73 1.77 -15.15
N GLY A 267 -6.44 0.77 -15.98
CA GLY A 267 -6.99 -0.57 -15.81
C GLY A 267 -6.56 -1.48 -16.94
N CYS A 268 -6.74 -2.78 -16.70
CA CYS A 268 -6.60 -3.84 -17.70
C CYS A 268 -7.84 -4.73 -17.67
N LEU A 269 -8.30 -5.19 -18.84
CA LEU A 269 -9.40 -6.15 -18.97
C LEU A 269 -9.10 -7.16 -20.07
N GLU A 270 -9.34 -8.43 -19.78
CA GLU A 270 -9.29 -9.50 -20.77
C GLU A 270 -10.56 -9.51 -21.63
N SER A 271 -10.40 -9.85 -22.90
CA SER A 271 -11.48 -9.95 -23.86
C SER A 271 -11.08 -10.89 -25.00
N GLN A 272 -12.02 -11.16 -25.90
CA GLN A 272 -11.76 -11.85 -27.15
C GLN A 272 -12.18 -10.97 -28.31
N THR A 273 -11.43 -11.02 -29.41
CA THR A 273 -11.83 -10.37 -30.66
C THR A 273 -12.99 -11.12 -31.32
N PHE A 274 -13.67 -10.50 -32.28
CA PHE A 274 -14.67 -11.19 -33.12
C PHE A 274 -14.15 -12.47 -33.79
N ASN A 275 -12.83 -12.55 -34.03
CA ASN A 275 -12.18 -13.71 -34.65
C ASN A 275 -11.66 -14.73 -33.61
N GLY A 276 -12.10 -14.64 -32.35
CA GLY A 276 -11.72 -15.56 -31.27
C GLY A 276 -10.30 -15.35 -30.70
N ARG A 277 -9.52 -14.40 -31.21
CA ARG A 277 -8.17 -14.11 -30.68
C ARG A 277 -8.23 -13.53 -29.28
N SER A 278 -7.35 -14.00 -28.40
CA SER A 278 -7.20 -13.46 -27.04
C SER A 278 -6.73 -12.01 -27.08
N GLN A 279 -7.38 -11.13 -26.33
CA GLN A 279 -7.08 -9.70 -26.33
C GLN A 279 -7.00 -9.13 -24.92
N LEU A 280 -5.89 -8.45 -24.63
CA LEU A 280 -5.75 -7.64 -23.43
C LEU A 280 -6.06 -6.17 -23.74
N ASN A 281 -7.11 -5.63 -23.12
CA ASN A 281 -7.47 -4.22 -23.17
C ASN A 281 -6.75 -3.45 -22.07
N ILE A 282 -6.08 -2.36 -22.42
CA ILE A 282 -5.33 -1.51 -21.52
C ILE A 282 -5.91 -0.11 -21.62
N PHE A 283 -6.34 0.42 -20.49
CA PHE A 283 -6.93 1.75 -20.39
C PHE A 283 -5.88 2.72 -19.87
N THR A 284 -5.68 3.82 -20.57
CA THR A 284 -4.66 4.82 -20.19
C THR A 284 -5.25 6.21 -20.09
N SER A 285 -4.66 7.01 -19.22
CA SER A 285 -4.86 8.45 -19.18
C SER A 285 -3.56 9.16 -19.54
N ASN A 286 -3.66 10.20 -20.35
CA ASN A 286 -2.52 11.00 -20.71
C ASN A 286 -2.81 12.51 -20.70
N SER A 287 -1.75 13.28 -20.51
CA SER A 287 -1.79 14.75 -20.57
C SER A 287 -0.71 15.32 -21.49
N PHE A 288 -0.25 14.54 -22.45
CA PHE A 288 0.78 14.99 -23.39
C PHE A 288 0.19 15.96 -24.41
N ARG A 289 1.01 16.95 -24.81
CA ARG A 289 0.72 17.88 -25.91
C ARG A 289 1.68 17.69 -27.08
N ASP A 290 2.61 16.76 -26.94
CA ASP A 290 3.64 16.43 -27.91
C ASP A 290 3.39 15.02 -28.46
N LYS A 291 3.27 14.93 -29.79
CA LYS A 291 2.95 13.68 -30.48
C LYS A 291 4.04 12.64 -30.31
N SER A 292 5.31 13.05 -30.39
CA SER A 292 6.45 12.14 -30.26
C SER A 292 6.49 11.49 -28.88
N ARG A 293 6.22 12.27 -27.82
CA ARG A 293 6.10 11.74 -26.46
C ARG A 293 4.93 10.78 -26.30
N LEU A 294 3.76 11.10 -26.87
CA LEU A 294 2.61 10.20 -26.89
C LEU A 294 2.97 8.86 -27.54
N VAL A 295 3.54 8.91 -28.74
CA VAL A 295 3.92 7.70 -29.50
C VAL A 295 4.96 6.87 -28.74
N TYR A 296 5.97 7.51 -28.13
CA TYR A 296 6.94 6.83 -27.27
C TYR A 296 6.26 6.06 -26.13
N HIS A 297 5.35 6.69 -25.39
CA HIS A 297 4.67 6.05 -24.26
C HIS A 297 3.71 4.93 -24.69
N VAL A 298 3.07 5.07 -25.86
CA VAL A 298 2.24 4.01 -26.46
C VAL A 298 3.10 2.78 -26.77
N ILE A 299 4.20 2.96 -27.51
CA ILE A 299 5.09 1.86 -27.90
C ILE A 299 5.72 1.21 -26.66
N ARG A 300 6.20 2.04 -25.72
CA ARG A 300 6.73 1.55 -24.45
C ARG A 300 5.70 0.74 -23.67
N THR A 301 4.45 1.20 -23.60
CA THR A 301 3.38 0.47 -22.91
C THR A 301 3.21 -0.92 -23.51
N MET A 302 3.18 -1.05 -24.84
CA MET A 302 3.06 -2.36 -25.49
C MET A 302 4.29 -3.24 -25.28
N HIS A 303 5.49 -2.68 -25.41
CA HIS A 303 6.73 -3.40 -25.17
C HIS A 303 6.77 -4.00 -23.76
N ILE A 304 6.52 -3.17 -22.74
CA ILE A 304 6.51 -3.61 -21.34
C ILE A 304 5.35 -4.57 -21.06
N THR A 305 4.16 -4.32 -21.62
CA THR A 305 3.02 -5.25 -21.49
C THR A 305 3.38 -6.63 -22.00
N ASN A 306 4.02 -6.73 -23.16
CA ASN A 306 4.38 -8.02 -23.74
C ASN A 306 5.44 -8.77 -22.92
N ILE A 307 6.25 -8.07 -22.11
CA ILE A 307 7.18 -8.72 -21.15
C ILE A 307 6.40 -9.39 -20.02
N TYR A 308 5.42 -8.70 -19.44
CA TYR A 308 4.68 -9.20 -18.27
C TYR A 308 3.50 -10.11 -18.62
N ALA A 309 2.94 -9.97 -19.83
CA ALA A 309 1.74 -10.66 -20.27
C ALA A 309 1.86 -11.22 -21.70
N PRO A 310 2.92 -12.00 -22.04
CA PRO A 310 3.20 -12.43 -23.40
C PRO A 310 2.17 -13.37 -24.02
N SER A 311 1.20 -13.88 -23.27
CA SER A 311 0.25 -14.91 -23.72
C SER A 311 -0.85 -14.41 -24.67
N TYR A 312 -1.08 -13.10 -24.77
CA TYR A 312 -2.17 -12.57 -25.59
C TYR A 312 -1.80 -12.44 -27.07
N ASP A 313 -2.77 -12.72 -27.94
CA ASP A 313 -2.62 -12.56 -29.39
C ASP A 313 -2.68 -11.10 -29.83
N ARG A 314 -3.42 -10.28 -29.06
CA ARG A 314 -3.66 -8.87 -29.37
C ARG A 314 -3.62 -8.00 -28.12
N TYR A 315 -3.00 -6.83 -28.23
CA TYR A 315 -3.05 -5.79 -27.20
C TYR A 315 -3.85 -4.61 -27.73
N PHE A 316 -4.88 -4.19 -27.00
CA PHE A 316 -5.71 -3.04 -27.34
C PHE A 316 -5.50 -1.94 -26.32
N LEU A 317 -4.99 -0.78 -26.75
CA LEU A 317 -4.71 0.35 -25.90
C LEU A 317 -5.74 1.46 -26.13
N LYS A 318 -6.58 1.73 -25.13
CA LYS A 318 -7.47 2.91 -25.13
C LYS A 318 -6.73 4.10 -24.52
N ILE A 319 -6.70 5.20 -25.27
CA ILE A 319 -5.96 6.41 -24.93
C ILE A 319 -6.96 7.52 -24.59
N ASN A 320 -7.15 7.77 -23.29
CA ASN A 320 -7.94 8.92 -22.84
C ASN A 320 -7.01 10.12 -22.63
N SER A 321 -7.36 11.26 -23.21
CA SER A 321 -6.53 12.47 -23.12
C SER A 321 -7.25 13.61 -22.41
N LYS A 322 -6.47 14.40 -21.66
CA LYS A 322 -6.95 15.67 -21.11
C LYS A 322 -7.12 16.77 -22.17
N HIS A 323 -6.44 16.66 -23.31
CA HIS A 323 -6.28 17.75 -24.27
C HIS A 323 -6.87 17.50 -25.65
N TYR A 324 -7.24 16.25 -25.96
CA TYR A 324 -7.74 15.86 -27.28
C TYR A 324 -8.75 14.70 -27.16
N LEU A 325 -9.39 14.35 -28.27
CA LEU A 325 -10.38 13.27 -28.33
C LEU A 325 -9.78 11.92 -27.95
N ASN A 326 -10.58 11.06 -27.33
CA ASN A 326 -10.14 9.73 -26.97
C ASN A 326 -9.77 8.93 -28.23
N GLY A 327 -8.61 8.29 -28.19
CA GLY A 327 -8.10 7.44 -29.26
C GLY A 327 -7.97 6.00 -28.82
N PHE A 328 -7.61 5.14 -29.76
CA PHE A 328 -7.19 3.79 -29.47
C PHE A 328 -6.11 3.33 -30.45
N ILE A 329 -5.39 2.29 -30.07
CA ILE A 329 -4.45 1.62 -30.96
C ILE A 329 -4.39 0.15 -30.59
N SER A 330 -4.39 -0.73 -31.58
CA SER A 330 -4.21 -2.16 -31.36
C SER A 330 -2.93 -2.69 -31.99
N PHE A 331 -2.31 -3.63 -31.30
CA PHE A 331 -1.07 -4.28 -31.70
C PHE A 331 -1.24 -5.80 -31.76
N ASN A 332 -0.55 -6.41 -32.72
CA ASN A 332 -0.41 -7.85 -32.81
C ASN A 332 0.65 -8.35 -31.82
N GLY A 333 0.24 -9.16 -30.85
CA GLY A 333 1.11 -9.66 -29.79
C GLY A 333 2.18 -10.62 -30.29
N ILE A 334 1.86 -11.47 -31.28
CA ILE A 334 2.82 -12.40 -31.90
C ILE A 334 3.98 -11.61 -32.52
N LYS A 335 3.68 -10.60 -33.34
CA LYS A 335 4.71 -9.76 -33.95
C LYS A 335 5.55 -9.00 -32.93
N ILE A 336 4.96 -8.53 -31.82
CA ILE A 336 5.73 -7.87 -30.75
C ILE A 336 6.72 -8.87 -30.12
N ARG A 337 6.30 -10.12 -29.89
CA ARG A 337 7.18 -11.18 -29.35
C ARG A 337 8.34 -11.47 -30.30
N GLU A 338 8.06 -11.64 -31.59
CA GLU A 338 9.08 -11.84 -32.63
C GLU A 338 10.09 -10.68 -32.62
N LEU A 339 9.60 -9.45 -32.68
CA LEU A 339 10.46 -8.26 -32.60
C LEU A 339 11.30 -8.24 -31.32
N GLN A 340 10.75 -8.58 -30.16
CA GLN A 340 11.52 -8.64 -28.91
C GLN A 340 12.64 -9.69 -28.94
N SER A 341 12.45 -10.81 -29.63
CA SER A 341 13.48 -11.84 -29.78
C SER A 341 14.57 -11.48 -30.79
N GLU A 342 14.25 -10.64 -31.78
CA GLU A 342 15.17 -10.20 -32.84
C GLU A 342 15.96 -8.92 -32.49
N LEU A 343 15.48 -8.13 -31.54
CA LEU A 343 16.08 -6.83 -31.20
C LEU A 343 17.29 -7.01 -30.28
N SER A 344 18.50 -6.91 -30.84
CA SER A 344 19.69 -6.40 -30.14
C SER A 344 19.79 -4.87 -30.19
N ASP A 345 19.00 -4.22 -31.05
CA ASP A 345 19.06 -2.78 -31.34
C ASP A 345 17.72 -2.07 -31.10
N ASP A 346 17.77 -0.91 -30.42
CA ASP A 346 16.67 -0.12 -29.86
C ASP A 346 15.77 0.62 -30.88
N ASN A 347 15.48 0.03 -32.04
CA ASN A 347 14.79 0.75 -33.10
C ASN A 347 13.26 0.79 -32.90
N VAL A 348 12.79 1.82 -32.18
CA VAL A 348 11.37 2.14 -31.92
C VAL A 348 10.52 2.08 -33.20
N SER A 349 11.10 2.39 -34.36
CA SER A 349 10.37 2.37 -35.64
C SER A 349 9.86 0.98 -36.04
N LYS A 350 10.53 -0.11 -35.63
CA LYS A 350 10.10 -1.48 -35.97
C LYS A 350 8.76 -1.84 -35.32
N TYR A 351 8.41 -1.26 -34.18
CA TYR A 351 7.12 -1.50 -33.52
C TYR A 351 5.93 -0.99 -34.32
N PHE A 352 6.12 -0.08 -35.28
CA PHE A 352 5.03 0.37 -36.15
C PHE A 352 4.50 -0.76 -37.05
N SER A 353 5.31 -1.78 -37.39
CA SER A 353 4.87 -2.93 -38.20
C SER A 353 3.91 -3.88 -37.47
N ALA A 354 3.91 -3.81 -36.13
CA ALA A 354 3.02 -4.60 -35.27
C ALA A 354 1.65 -3.94 -35.06
N ILE A 355 1.44 -2.70 -35.53
CA ILE A 355 0.17 -2.00 -35.40
C ILE A 355 -0.86 -2.60 -36.36
N GLU A 356 -2.01 -3.00 -35.84
CA GLU A 356 -3.13 -3.51 -36.64
C GLU A 356 -4.15 -2.41 -36.97
N SER A 357 -4.44 -1.52 -36.00
CA SER A 357 -5.48 -0.49 -36.16
C SER A 357 -5.17 0.72 -35.28
N PRO A 358 -4.70 1.83 -35.86
CA PRO A 358 -4.45 3.07 -35.12
C PRO A 358 -5.57 4.09 -35.32
N LEU A 359 -6.07 4.65 -34.21
CA LEU A 359 -6.87 5.87 -34.19
C LEU A 359 -6.34 6.78 -33.08
N ILE A 360 -5.30 7.57 -33.40
CA ILE A 360 -4.69 8.51 -32.46
C ILE A 360 -5.04 9.94 -32.88
N TRP A 361 -5.87 10.60 -32.07
CA TRP A 361 -6.12 12.03 -32.20
C TRP A 361 -4.97 12.80 -31.54
N HIS A 362 -4.39 13.75 -32.27
CA HIS A 362 -3.43 14.71 -31.71
C HIS A 362 -3.56 16.03 -32.44
N ARG A 363 -3.51 17.15 -31.71
CA ARG A 363 -3.47 18.49 -32.29
C ARG A 363 -2.12 19.12 -31.99
N ASP A 364 -1.36 19.40 -33.04
CA ASP A 364 -0.10 20.13 -32.91
C ASP A 364 -0.39 21.60 -32.64
N LEU A 365 -0.18 22.02 -31.39
CA LEU A 365 -0.29 23.42 -30.99
C LEU A 365 1.04 24.16 -31.28
N PRO A 366 0.99 25.43 -31.73
CA PRO A 366 2.20 26.25 -31.83
C PRO A 366 2.86 26.36 -30.44
N PHE A 367 4.20 26.35 -30.40
CA PHE A 367 5.02 26.33 -29.17
C PHE A 367 4.90 25.08 -28.29
N SER A 368 4.25 24.00 -28.75
CA SER A 368 4.13 22.73 -28.02
C SER A 368 5.49 22.19 -27.54
N LYS A 369 6.55 22.31 -28.34
CA LYS A 369 7.91 21.88 -28.00
C LYS A 369 8.50 22.63 -26.80
N PHE A 370 8.34 23.95 -26.74
CA PHE A 370 8.83 24.76 -25.61
C PHE A 370 8.08 24.44 -24.32
N TYR A 371 6.74 24.38 -24.37
CA TYR A 371 5.93 23.96 -23.23
C TYR A 371 6.29 22.54 -22.77
N THR A 372 6.54 21.63 -23.72
CA THR A 372 6.94 20.25 -23.42
C THR A 372 8.30 20.21 -22.76
N TYR A 373 9.27 21.01 -23.21
CA TYR A 373 10.58 21.11 -22.58
C TYR A 373 10.46 21.61 -21.13
N ALA A 374 9.75 22.72 -20.91
CA ALA A 374 9.53 23.28 -19.58
C ALA A 374 8.77 22.30 -18.66
N ALA A 375 7.70 21.67 -19.16
CA ALA A 375 6.95 20.66 -18.42
C ALA A 375 7.80 19.42 -18.10
N THR A 376 8.69 19.02 -19.00
CA THR A 376 9.62 17.89 -18.79
C THR A 376 10.66 18.24 -17.74
N LEU A 377 11.25 19.44 -17.77
CA LEU A 377 12.18 19.89 -16.74
C LEU A 377 11.50 19.95 -15.36
N LEU A 378 10.31 20.55 -15.28
CA LEU A 378 9.52 20.59 -14.04
C LEU A 378 9.17 19.18 -13.54
N SER A 379 8.84 18.27 -14.45
CA SER A 379 8.56 16.87 -14.12
C SER A 379 9.80 16.14 -13.63
N ALA A 380 10.95 16.33 -14.29
CA ALA A 380 12.23 15.75 -13.88
C ALA A 380 12.64 16.27 -12.50
N ILE A 381 12.49 17.57 -12.23
CA ILE A 381 12.73 18.14 -10.90
C ILE A 381 11.78 17.49 -9.88
N LYS A 382 10.47 17.40 -10.18
CA LYS A 382 9.50 16.79 -9.27
C LYS A 382 9.79 15.31 -8.96
N VAL A 383 10.34 14.56 -9.89
CA VAL A 383 10.67 13.13 -9.69
C VAL A 383 12.04 12.95 -9.04
N VAL A 384 13.07 13.64 -9.54
CA VAL A 384 14.47 13.43 -9.14
C VAL A 384 14.81 14.16 -7.85
N PHE A 385 14.32 15.38 -7.64
CA PHE A 385 14.69 16.20 -6.47
C PHE A 385 14.31 15.53 -5.14
N PRO A 386 13.10 14.99 -4.94
CA PRO A 386 12.76 14.30 -3.70
C PRO A 386 13.68 13.11 -3.41
N LEU A 387 14.10 12.38 -4.44
CA LEU A 387 14.98 11.22 -4.31
C LEU A 387 16.38 11.62 -3.89
N GLU A 388 16.99 12.58 -4.60
CA GLU A 388 18.33 13.07 -4.24
C GLU A 388 18.32 13.68 -2.84
N PHE A 389 17.24 14.37 -2.46
CA PHE A 389 17.08 14.89 -1.12
C PHE A 389 16.94 13.78 -0.06
N GLN A 390 16.23 12.68 -0.36
CA GLN A 390 16.16 11.51 0.53
C GLN A 390 17.52 10.82 0.66
N LYS A 391 18.27 10.64 -0.43
CA LYS A 391 19.62 10.06 -0.41
C LYS A 391 20.60 10.91 0.42
N ILE A 392 20.60 12.22 0.20
CA ILE A 392 21.39 13.17 0.99
C ILE A 392 21.00 13.07 2.47
N LYS A 393 19.70 12.94 2.76
CA LYS A 393 19.24 12.79 4.13
C LYS A 393 19.76 11.53 4.80
N LYS A 394 19.62 10.37 4.14
CA LYS A 394 20.08 9.09 4.68
C LYS A 394 21.60 9.07 4.88
N LYS A 395 22.36 9.66 3.95
CA LYS A 395 23.83 9.69 4.00
C LYS A 395 24.39 10.64 5.04
N ASN A 396 23.79 11.83 5.19
CA ASN A 396 24.36 12.91 6.00
C ASN A 396 23.73 13.05 7.39
N PHE A 397 22.58 12.43 7.65
CA PHE A 397 21.94 12.48 8.96
C PHE A 397 21.89 11.10 9.61
N ASN A 398 22.49 11.02 10.80
CA ASN A 398 22.44 9.86 11.69
C ASN A 398 21.01 9.45 12.13
N TYR A 399 20.03 10.34 11.91
CA TYR A 399 18.62 10.09 12.13
C TYR A 399 17.75 11.02 11.30
N PHE A 400 16.50 10.63 11.08
CA PHE A 400 15.49 11.53 10.52
C PHE A 400 14.17 11.44 11.28
N ILE A 401 13.51 12.60 11.37
CA ILE A 401 12.20 12.76 12.00
C ILE A 401 11.16 12.94 10.89
N GLU A 402 10.22 12.02 10.82
CA GLU A 402 9.09 12.06 9.91
C GLU A 402 7.81 12.35 10.70
N PRO A 403 7.18 13.51 10.52
CA PRO A 403 5.95 13.80 11.23
C PRO A 403 4.73 13.19 10.52
N ARG A 404 3.82 12.57 11.26
CA ARG A 404 2.73 11.76 10.69
C ARG A 404 1.33 12.18 11.09
N PHE A 405 1.17 12.72 12.29
CA PHE A 405 -0.11 13.21 12.79
C PHE A 405 0.07 14.61 13.35
N ILE A 406 -0.90 15.46 13.07
CA ILE A 406 -1.01 16.80 13.65
C ILE A 406 -2.45 16.99 14.04
N GLU A 407 -2.64 17.56 15.22
CA GLU A 407 -3.90 18.16 15.62
C GLU A 407 -3.57 19.51 16.25
N VAL A 408 -4.12 20.59 15.70
CA VAL A 408 -4.00 21.93 16.28
C VAL A 408 -5.38 22.38 16.72
N SER A 409 -5.51 22.70 18.01
CA SER A 409 -6.68 23.39 18.53
C SER A 409 -6.30 24.83 18.91
N THR A 410 -7.22 25.75 18.62
CA THR A 410 -7.09 27.15 19.01
C THR A 410 -8.04 27.42 20.17
N GLU A 411 -7.51 27.86 21.29
CA GLU A 411 -8.31 28.33 22.43
C GLU A 411 -7.98 29.80 22.69
N ARG A 412 -8.97 30.68 22.45
CA ARG A 412 -8.83 32.14 22.51
C ARG A 412 -7.75 32.66 21.55
N TYR A 413 -6.57 32.98 22.07
CA TYR A 413 -5.43 33.58 21.32
C TYR A 413 -4.18 32.70 21.39
N ILE A 414 -4.36 31.41 21.67
CA ILE A 414 -3.27 30.47 21.91
C ILE A 414 -3.57 29.16 21.18
N ASN A 415 -2.53 28.60 20.56
CA ASN A 415 -2.61 27.28 19.96
C ASN A 415 -2.09 26.20 20.91
N ARG A 416 -2.80 25.07 20.92
CA ARG A 416 -2.33 23.80 21.45
C ARG A 416 -2.11 22.86 20.30
N ALA A 417 -0.97 22.18 20.28
CA ALA A 417 -0.64 21.24 19.22
C ALA A 417 -0.38 19.84 19.80
N ARG A 418 -0.97 18.83 19.19
CA ARG A 418 -0.54 17.44 19.33
C ARG A 418 0.13 17.04 18.03
N VAL A 419 1.33 16.48 18.14
CA VAL A 419 2.09 16.01 16.99
C VAL A 419 2.54 14.59 17.27
N SER A 420 2.45 13.69 16.31
CA SER A 420 3.13 12.41 16.41
C SER A 420 4.18 12.31 15.31
N ILE A 421 5.38 11.90 15.71
CA ILE A 421 6.54 11.78 14.84
C ILE A 421 7.08 10.36 14.89
N ILE A 422 7.62 9.92 13.76
CA ILE A 422 8.43 8.72 13.67
C ILE A 422 9.88 9.15 13.64
N ILE A 423 10.68 8.55 14.52
CA ILE A 423 12.13 8.70 14.51
C ILE A 423 12.71 7.46 13.88
N HIS A 424 13.45 7.68 12.81
CA HIS A 424 14.24 6.66 12.15
C HIS A 424 15.70 6.90 12.49
N THR A 425 16.35 5.89 13.07
CA THR A 425 17.74 5.97 13.53
C THR A 425 18.58 4.84 12.93
N HIS A 426 19.88 5.06 12.79
CA HIS A 426 20.80 3.96 12.48
C HIS A 426 20.84 2.95 13.66
N PRO A 427 20.94 1.63 13.40
CA PRO A 427 20.95 0.60 14.45
C PRO A 427 21.96 0.80 15.58
N ASN A 428 23.08 1.46 15.28
CA ASN A 428 24.22 1.64 16.20
C ASN A 428 24.04 2.83 17.16
N ILE A 429 22.92 3.54 17.10
CA ILE A 429 22.71 4.76 17.89
C ILE A 429 21.69 4.49 18.99
N LYS A 430 22.08 4.78 20.23
CA LYS A 430 21.17 4.81 21.38
C LYS A 430 20.09 5.87 21.16
N ILE A 431 18.85 5.43 20.97
CA ILE A 431 17.73 6.33 20.62
C ILE A 431 17.43 7.32 21.75
N ASP A 432 17.59 6.89 23.00
CA ASP A 432 17.36 7.72 24.17
C ASP A 432 18.35 8.90 24.26
N ASP A 433 19.64 8.64 24.07
CA ASP A 433 20.67 9.69 23.96
C ASP A 433 20.39 10.65 22.80
N LEU A 434 19.93 10.11 21.68
CA LEU A 434 19.61 10.90 20.50
C LEU A 434 18.46 11.87 20.76
N ILE A 435 17.40 11.41 21.44
CA ILE A 435 16.25 12.24 21.81
C ILE A 435 16.69 13.32 22.80
N ARG A 436 17.43 12.96 23.86
CA ARG A 436 17.94 13.92 24.86
C ARG A 436 18.76 15.03 24.22
N ARG A 437 19.73 14.68 23.36
CA ARG A 437 20.63 15.65 22.69
C ARG A 437 19.91 16.54 21.67
N ASN A 438 18.79 16.10 21.11
CA ASN A 438 18.10 16.79 20.01
C ASN A 438 16.69 17.26 20.37
N ILE A 439 16.32 17.29 21.65
CA ILE A 439 14.96 17.60 22.11
C ILE A 439 14.46 18.97 21.59
N GLU A 440 15.30 20.00 21.61
CA GLU A 440 14.95 21.32 21.07
C GLU A 440 14.71 21.30 19.56
N LYS A 441 15.51 20.51 18.82
CA LYS A 441 15.37 20.38 17.37
C LYS A 441 14.09 19.65 17.01
N ILE A 442 13.76 18.58 17.76
CA ILE A 442 12.49 17.86 17.66
C ILE A 442 11.33 18.84 17.88
N LEU A 443 11.35 19.57 18.99
CA LEU A 443 10.33 20.56 19.35
C LEU A 443 10.13 21.63 18.27
N LYS A 444 11.23 22.29 17.82
CA LYS A 444 11.20 23.32 16.77
C LYS A 444 10.66 22.77 15.45
N LYS A 445 11.04 21.55 15.08
CA LYS A 445 10.57 20.90 13.85
C LYS A 445 9.08 20.56 13.93
N SER A 446 8.62 20.04 15.07
CA SER A 446 7.20 19.74 15.31
C SER A 446 6.33 21.01 15.30
N ILE A 447 6.78 22.11 15.90
CA ILE A 447 6.10 23.42 15.82
C ILE A 447 6.01 23.91 14.37
N ARG A 448 7.11 23.84 13.62
CA ARG A 448 7.13 24.23 12.20
C ARG A 448 6.17 23.38 11.38
N PHE A 449 6.06 22.08 11.70
CA PHE A 449 5.16 21.18 11.03
C PHE A 449 3.69 21.49 11.35
N ALA A 450 3.35 21.66 12.63
CA ALA A 450 2.01 22.06 13.06
C ALA A 450 1.52 23.34 12.34
N ARG A 451 2.39 24.35 12.17
CA ARG A 451 2.05 25.59 11.46
C ARG A 451 1.89 25.45 9.94
N LYS A 452 2.50 24.44 9.33
CA LYS A 452 2.39 24.23 7.87
C LYS A 452 1.01 23.74 7.47
N ASP A 453 0.40 22.94 8.34
CA ASP A 453 -0.91 22.30 8.10
C ASP A 453 -2.08 23.28 8.28
N ILE A 454 -1.87 24.34 9.06
CA ILE A 454 -2.85 25.42 9.21
C ILE A 454 -2.92 26.23 7.91
N SER A 455 -4.15 26.45 7.44
CA SER A 455 -4.45 27.32 6.30
C SER A 455 -3.73 28.67 6.43
N TYR A 456 -3.17 29.14 5.32
CA TYR A 456 -2.46 30.43 5.26
C TYR A 456 -3.33 31.62 5.71
N PHE A 457 -4.64 31.53 5.48
CA PHE A 457 -5.61 32.57 5.80
C PHE A 457 -6.18 32.47 7.22
N SER A 458 -5.83 31.44 7.98
CA SER A 458 -6.33 31.31 9.36
C SER A 458 -5.47 32.14 10.33
N LEU A 459 -6.11 32.95 11.18
CA LEU A 459 -5.46 33.67 12.27
C LEU A 459 -4.67 32.72 13.18
N SER A 460 -5.15 31.49 13.37
CA SER A 460 -4.47 30.46 14.15
C SER A 460 -3.04 30.20 13.68
N LYS A 461 -2.71 30.40 12.40
CA LYS A 461 -1.34 30.17 11.89
C LYS A 461 -0.29 31.07 12.56
N TYR A 462 -0.71 32.28 12.90
CA TYR A 462 0.15 33.34 13.44
C TYR A 462 0.16 33.37 14.97
N LEU A 463 -0.81 32.72 15.61
CA LEU A 463 -0.84 32.61 17.07
C LEU A 463 0.33 31.76 17.62
N PRO A 464 0.82 32.08 18.84
CA PRO A 464 1.85 31.27 19.48
C PRO A 464 1.31 29.89 19.84
N ILE A 465 2.12 28.85 19.60
CA ILE A 465 1.89 27.53 20.18
C ILE A 465 2.43 27.58 21.61
N SER A 466 1.53 27.60 22.60
CA SER A 466 1.93 27.66 24.00
C SER A 466 2.09 26.30 24.63
N PHE A 467 1.35 25.31 24.14
CA PHE A 467 1.40 23.93 24.59
C PHE A 467 1.59 23.02 23.39
N ILE A 468 2.56 22.13 23.47
CA ILE A 468 2.76 21.08 22.48
C ILE A 468 3.03 19.75 23.15
N HIS A 469 2.31 18.72 22.71
CA HIS A 469 2.50 17.33 23.09
C HIS A 469 2.97 16.56 21.86
N ILE A 470 4.12 15.90 21.98
CA ILE A 470 4.76 15.16 20.89
C ILE A 470 4.84 13.69 21.26
N ASN A 471 4.17 12.83 20.52
CA ASN A 471 4.38 11.37 20.57
C ASN A 471 5.58 11.01 19.69
N VAL A 472 6.55 10.30 20.26
CA VAL A 472 7.75 9.85 19.54
C VAL A 472 7.68 8.34 19.34
N LEU A 473 7.56 7.91 18.09
CA LEU A 473 7.40 6.49 17.72
C LEU A 473 8.61 5.96 16.93
N THR A 474 8.86 4.65 17.03
CA THR A 474 9.83 3.93 16.17
C THR A 474 9.23 3.45 14.85
N LYS A 475 7.92 3.17 14.82
CA LYS A 475 7.23 2.54 13.68
C LYS A 475 6.08 3.41 13.17
N ASP A 476 5.83 3.32 11.87
CA ASP A 476 4.66 3.94 11.23
C ASP A 476 3.40 3.08 11.41
N PHE A 477 2.27 3.75 11.56
CA PHE A 477 0.92 3.20 11.65
C PHE A 477 -0.07 4.15 10.98
N ARG A 478 -1.31 3.71 10.83
CA ARG A 478 -2.42 4.57 10.38
C ARG A 478 -2.58 5.79 11.29
N LYS A 479 -2.94 6.95 10.72
CA LYS A 479 -3.15 8.20 11.48
C LYS A 479 -4.08 8.03 12.69
N ARG A 480 -5.17 7.29 12.53
CA ARG A 480 -6.11 6.97 13.64
C ARG A 480 -5.48 6.24 14.82
N LYS A 481 -4.44 5.41 14.59
CA LYS A 481 -3.67 4.74 15.65
C LYS A 481 -2.57 5.65 16.21
N ILE A 482 -1.85 6.38 15.35
CA ILE A 482 -0.74 7.26 15.75
C ILE A 482 -1.18 8.49 16.55
N GLY A 483 -2.37 9.04 16.29
CA GLY A 483 -2.84 10.24 16.97
C GLY A 483 -3.01 10.03 18.48
N TYR A 484 -3.44 8.82 18.84
CA TYR A 484 -3.73 8.39 20.21
C TYR A 484 -3.15 6.98 20.43
N PRO A 485 -1.81 6.83 20.45
CA PRO A 485 -1.16 5.53 20.38
C PRO A 485 -1.33 4.72 21.67
N GLY A 486 -1.81 5.35 22.75
CA GLY A 486 -1.90 4.72 24.05
C GLY A 486 -0.51 4.28 24.54
N LEU A 487 -0.43 3.07 25.09
CA LEU A 487 0.76 2.48 25.69
C LEU A 487 1.37 1.35 24.82
N ILE A 488 1.39 1.55 23.50
CA ILE A 488 2.00 0.58 22.58
C ILE A 488 3.52 0.55 22.73
N PRO A 489 4.19 -0.60 22.53
CA PRO A 489 5.65 -0.71 22.64
C PRO A 489 6.41 0.24 21.71
N GLU A 490 5.85 0.60 20.56
CA GLU A 490 6.51 1.46 19.57
C GLU A 490 6.51 2.94 19.93
N LEU A 491 5.70 3.36 20.91
CA LEU A 491 5.78 4.70 21.50
C LEU A 491 6.98 4.73 22.45
N ILE A 492 8.05 5.43 22.10
CA ILE A 492 9.27 5.52 22.91
C ILE A 492 9.06 6.45 24.10
N CYS A 493 8.56 7.65 23.82
CA CYS A 493 8.35 8.69 24.82
C CYS A 493 7.34 9.72 24.34
N THR A 494 6.81 10.50 25.29
CA THR A 494 6.14 11.77 24.99
C THR A 494 7.02 12.94 25.40
N ILE A 495 6.99 13.99 24.57
CA ILE A 495 7.65 15.26 24.86
C ILE A 495 6.56 16.32 25.02
N GLU A 496 6.52 16.97 26.17
CA GLU A 496 5.57 18.03 26.48
C GLU A 496 6.31 19.34 26.76
N HIS A 497 5.84 20.42 26.16
CA HIS A 497 6.33 21.76 26.41
C HIS A 497 5.15 22.70 26.65
N ASP A 498 5.04 23.25 27.86
CA ASP A 498 4.01 24.22 28.25
C ASP A 498 4.65 25.56 28.67
N LYS A 499 4.56 26.54 27.79
CA LYS A 499 5.01 27.92 28.08
C LYS A 499 4.12 28.64 29.09
N THR A 500 2.85 28.23 29.22
CA THR A 500 1.89 28.90 30.11
C THR A 500 1.96 28.38 31.55
N LYS A 501 2.51 27.18 31.76
CA LYS A 501 2.50 26.43 33.03
C LYS A 501 1.09 26.24 33.61
N LYS A 502 0.05 26.32 32.77
CA LYS A 502 -1.36 26.23 33.19
C LYS A 502 -1.92 24.82 33.00
N VAL A 503 -1.33 24.02 32.12
CA VAL A 503 -1.82 22.68 31.81
C VAL A 503 -1.24 21.70 32.82
N LYS A 504 -2.10 20.97 33.54
CA LYS A 504 -1.67 19.85 34.38
C LYS A 504 -1.18 18.73 33.48
N LEU A 505 0.14 18.61 33.35
CA LEU A 505 0.81 17.57 32.57
C LEU A 505 0.41 16.20 33.12
N ARG A 506 -0.08 15.32 32.25
CA ARG A 506 -0.51 13.96 32.61
C ARG A 506 0.59 13.00 32.20
N ASP A 507 1.15 12.28 33.17
CA ASP A 507 2.09 11.23 32.84
C ASP A 507 1.39 10.08 32.15
N ILE A 508 2.07 9.51 31.17
CA ILE A 508 1.75 8.19 30.67
C ILE A 508 1.73 7.24 31.88
N ALA A 509 0.67 6.44 32.03
CA ALA A 509 0.61 5.45 33.10
C ALA A 509 1.83 4.52 33.01
N THR A 510 2.52 4.34 34.14
CA THR A 510 3.80 3.60 34.28
C THR A 510 5.03 4.20 33.60
N GLY A 511 4.93 5.40 33.02
CA GLY A 511 6.08 6.07 32.40
C GLY A 511 7.14 6.56 33.39
N ILE A 512 8.36 6.79 32.91
CA ILE A 512 9.46 7.37 33.68
C ILE A 512 9.60 8.84 33.27
N PRO A 513 9.20 9.81 34.12
CA PRO A 513 9.33 11.21 33.80
C PRO A 513 10.78 11.69 33.97
N GLU A 514 11.24 12.50 33.03
CA GLU A 514 12.52 13.20 33.00
C GLU A 514 12.26 14.67 32.63
N VAL A 515 12.82 15.62 33.37
CA VAL A 515 12.64 17.05 33.08
C VAL A 515 13.95 17.63 32.60
N ILE A 516 13.96 18.14 31.36
CA ILE A 516 15.11 18.80 30.75
C ILE A 516 14.72 20.26 30.51
N ARG A 517 15.19 21.15 31.40
CA ARG A 517 14.82 22.58 31.41
C ARG A 517 13.30 22.79 31.59
N ASP A 518 12.64 23.36 30.60
CA ASP A 518 11.19 23.61 30.55
C ASP A 518 10.42 22.54 29.76
N ILE A 519 11.11 21.48 29.34
CA ILE A 519 10.54 20.38 28.55
C ILE A 519 10.40 19.15 29.45
N ARG A 520 9.19 18.58 29.50
CA ARG A 520 8.93 17.31 30.18
C ARG A 520 8.99 16.18 29.16
N LEU A 521 9.80 15.19 29.47
CA LEU A 521 9.96 13.96 28.70
C LEU A 521 9.41 12.81 29.55
N VAL A 522 8.54 11.97 29.00
CA VAL A 522 8.04 10.79 29.72
C VAL A 522 8.34 9.55 28.88
N TRP A 523 9.22 8.70 29.37
CA TRP A 523 9.59 7.46 28.71
C TRP A 523 8.53 6.39 28.93
N ASN A 524 8.21 5.63 27.88
CA ASN A 524 7.30 4.50 27.97
C ASN A 524 8.08 3.23 28.34
N LYS A 525 7.87 2.71 29.55
CA LYS A 525 8.53 1.46 30.01
C LYS A 525 8.30 0.27 29.08
N ARG A 526 7.14 0.18 28.42
CA ARG A 526 6.81 -0.92 27.50
C ARG A 526 7.65 -0.91 26.23
N SER A 527 8.25 0.23 25.89
CA SER A 527 9.14 0.35 24.74
C SER A 527 10.55 -0.20 25.00
N GLY A 528 10.86 -0.57 26.24
CA GLY A 528 12.21 -0.94 26.66
C GLY A 528 13.17 0.25 26.75
N TYR A 529 12.65 1.48 26.84
CA TYR A 529 13.43 2.71 27.03
C TYR A 529 13.09 3.44 28.35
N PRO A 530 14.07 4.17 28.92
CA PRO A 530 15.48 4.20 28.51
C PRO A 530 16.20 2.90 28.89
N LYS A 531 17.24 2.51 28.14
CA LYS A 531 17.92 1.20 28.33
C LYS A 531 18.82 1.14 29.57
N ASP A 532 19.06 2.28 30.21
CA ASP A 532 20.05 2.47 31.28
C ASP A 532 19.39 2.78 32.66
N LEU A 533 18.08 2.52 32.82
CA LEU A 533 17.31 2.57 34.08
C LEU A 533 16.49 1.27 34.21
#